data_AF-A0A4T0BLH0-F1
#
_entry.id   AF-A0A4T0BLH0-F1
#
_cell.length_a   1.000
_cell.length_b   1.000
_cell.length_c   1.000
_cell.angle_alpha   90.00
_cell.angle_beta   90.00
_cell.angle_gamma   90.00
#
_symmetry.space_group_name_H-M   'P 1'
#
loop_
_entity.id
_entity.type
_entity.pdbx_description
1 polymer ?
#
loop_
_entity_poly.entity_id
_entity_poly.type
_entity_poly.pdbx_seq_one_letter_code
_entity_poly.pdbx_strand_id
1 'polypeptide(L)'
;MAGNADYLTYTVDQDVPGAQGQYVGIQNGNDATCIAWITVKMFDNSLGGAWTGDIGRSCGQSWFESQEVAGQLEDGSVYRPSCTWLDGNHDNEIPSAALKFSTYSYGPDTSHVTLDRDACASTIFAADEKEIKDAPTDTSMAKRSNLQRRARLSWMEQKLVISNIPSHSATNLCNSETSWGPDFADSYGMLCDMGTKTLYTLCSKEQIDGCVNISTEQYRNSTNTASVAMQQRSIAKRTVSTAFKTYEQTSVWGDNN
;
A
#
# COMPACT_ATOMS: atom_id res chain seq x y z
N MET A 1 -8.21 16.42 -1.50
CA MET A 1 -7.23 15.59 -0.77
C MET A 1 -8.01 14.86 0.30
N ALA A 2 -8.12 13.54 0.17
CA ALA A 2 -8.70 12.69 1.22
C ALA A 2 -7.67 12.56 2.34
N GLY A 3 -8.11 12.55 3.59
CA GLY A 3 -7.24 12.25 4.72
C GLY A 3 -6.84 10.77 4.77
N ASN A 4 -6.07 10.38 5.79
CA ASN A 4 -5.81 8.96 6.07
C ASN A 4 -7.15 8.21 6.25
N ALA A 5 -7.34 7.13 5.50
CA ALA A 5 -8.55 6.28 5.52
C ALA A 5 -9.86 6.97 5.10
N ASP A 6 -9.78 7.83 4.10
CA ASP A 6 -10.93 8.52 3.50
C ASP A 6 -11.03 8.20 2.01
N TYR A 7 -12.25 8.08 1.49
CA TYR A 7 -12.50 7.87 0.06
C TYR A 7 -13.13 9.13 -0.54
N LEU A 8 -12.74 9.42 -1.79
CA LEU A 8 -13.30 10.55 -2.52
C LEU A 8 -14.15 10.03 -3.66
N THR A 9 -15.32 10.65 -3.84
CA THR A 9 -16.18 10.42 -4.99
C THR A 9 -16.11 11.62 -5.92
N TYR A 10 -15.86 11.35 -7.20
CA TYR A 10 -15.87 12.35 -8.26
C TYR A 10 -16.91 11.95 -9.31
N THR A 11 -17.78 12.90 -9.68
CA THR A 11 -18.70 12.74 -10.82
C THR A 11 -18.06 13.38 -12.04
N VAL A 12 -17.94 12.61 -13.11
CA VAL A 12 -17.40 13.07 -14.40
C VAL A 12 -18.54 13.08 -15.41
N ASP A 13 -18.95 14.28 -15.80
CA ASP A 13 -19.96 14.46 -16.84
C ASP A 13 -19.33 14.25 -18.23
N GLN A 14 -20.08 13.61 -19.13
CA GLN A 14 -19.67 13.41 -20.51
C GLN A 14 -20.44 14.35 -21.43
N ASP A 15 -19.73 15.01 -22.35
CA ASP A 15 -20.33 15.91 -23.34
C ASP A 15 -21.02 15.16 -24.49
N VAL A 16 -20.79 13.84 -24.60
CA VAL A 16 -21.32 12.98 -25.67
C VAL A 16 -22.38 12.03 -25.09
N PRO A 17 -23.66 12.15 -25.49
CA PRO A 17 -24.70 11.22 -25.07
C PRO A 17 -24.44 9.79 -25.53
N GLY A 18 -24.75 8.81 -24.67
CA GLY A 18 -24.68 7.39 -25.02
C GLY A 18 -23.28 6.79 -25.10
N ALA A 19 -22.25 7.53 -24.64
CA ALA A 19 -20.91 6.99 -24.44
C ALA A 19 -20.75 6.46 -23.01
N GLN A 20 -19.83 5.50 -22.84
CA GLN A 20 -19.41 5.00 -21.53
C GLN A 20 -17.97 5.40 -21.27
N GLY A 21 -17.63 5.65 -20.00
CA GLY A 21 -16.26 5.94 -19.58
C GLY A 21 -15.39 4.68 -19.64
N GLN A 22 -14.81 4.39 -20.81
CA GLN A 22 -14.01 3.17 -21.02
C GLN A 22 -12.70 3.14 -20.22
N TYR A 23 -12.18 4.32 -19.87
CA TYR A 23 -10.90 4.45 -19.16
C TYR A 23 -11.02 5.49 -18.06
N VAL A 24 -10.29 5.25 -16.98
CA VAL A 24 -10.06 6.23 -15.92
C VAL A 24 -8.56 6.48 -15.82
N GLY A 25 -8.17 7.76 -15.86
CA GLY A 25 -6.80 8.22 -15.64
C GLY A 25 -6.71 8.98 -14.33
N ILE A 26 -5.72 8.63 -13.51
CA ILE A 26 -5.41 9.30 -12.25
C ILE A 26 -3.99 9.86 -12.37
N GLN A 27 -3.85 11.14 -12.06
CA GLN A 27 -2.57 11.84 -11.95
C GLN A 27 -2.40 12.25 -10.50
N ASN A 28 -1.24 11.95 -9.91
CA ASN A 28 -0.90 12.39 -8.57
C ASN A 28 -0.02 13.64 -8.63
N GLY A 29 -0.22 14.54 -7.67
CA GLY A 29 0.65 15.69 -7.50
C GLY A 29 1.95 15.34 -6.77
N ASN A 30 2.61 16.36 -6.22
CA ASN A 30 3.93 16.24 -5.58
C ASN A 30 3.98 15.37 -4.31
N ASP A 31 2.83 15.07 -3.69
CA ASP A 31 2.80 14.30 -2.45
C ASP A 31 2.45 12.84 -2.75
N ALA A 32 3.35 11.93 -2.39
CA ALA A 32 3.15 10.50 -2.59
C ALA A 32 1.83 10.00 -1.94
N THR A 33 0.97 9.40 -2.75
CA THR A 33 -0.34 8.85 -2.33
C THR A 33 -0.37 7.35 -2.57
N CYS A 34 -0.79 6.56 -1.57
CA CYS A 34 -0.99 5.12 -1.72
C CYS A 34 -2.47 4.81 -1.98
N ILE A 35 -2.79 4.36 -3.19
CA ILE A 35 -4.17 4.08 -3.62
C ILE A 35 -4.47 2.61 -3.37
N ALA A 36 -5.42 2.33 -2.48
CA ALA A 36 -5.85 0.96 -2.16
C ALA A 36 -6.81 0.40 -3.22
N TRP A 37 -7.80 1.18 -3.64
CA TRP A 37 -8.76 0.80 -4.68
C TRP A 37 -9.41 2.01 -5.33
N ILE A 38 -9.93 1.82 -6.54
CA ILE A 38 -10.73 2.78 -7.30
C ILE A 38 -11.93 2.01 -7.85
N THR A 39 -13.14 2.45 -7.53
CA THR A 39 -14.36 1.89 -8.12
C THR A 39 -14.99 2.89 -9.07
N VAL A 40 -15.57 2.37 -10.15
CA VAL A 40 -16.26 3.18 -11.17
C VAL A 40 -17.70 2.73 -11.22
N LYS A 41 -18.61 3.69 -11.06
CA LYS A 41 -20.06 3.49 -11.25
C LYS A 41 -20.50 4.25 -12.49
N MET A 42 -21.06 3.55 -13.48
CA MET A 42 -21.61 4.18 -14.68
C MET A 42 -22.98 4.81 -14.38
N PHE A 43 -23.28 5.94 -15.02
CA PHE A 43 -24.54 6.68 -14.82
C PHE A 43 -25.78 5.86 -15.21
N ASP A 44 -25.69 5.07 -16.28
CA ASP A 44 -26.75 4.20 -16.80
C ASP A 44 -26.92 2.89 -16.00
N ASN A 45 -26.17 2.72 -14.91
CA ASN A 45 -26.05 1.49 -14.13
C ASN A 45 -25.49 0.28 -14.90
N SER A 46 -24.87 0.50 -16.06
CA SER A 46 -24.06 -0.54 -16.70
C SER A 46 -22.87 -0.93 -15.82
N LEU A 47 -22.29 -2.09 -16.12
CA LEU A 47 -21.16 -2.61 -15.37
C LEU A 47 -19.97 -1.64 -15.45
N GLY A 48 -19.55 -1.15 -14.28
CA GLY A 48 -18.28 -0.48 -14.12
C GLY A 48 -17.17 -1.47 -13.80
N GLY A 49 -16.13 -0.99 -13.12
CA GLY A 49 -15.03 -1.84 -12.67
C GLY A 49 -14.39 -1.36 -11.38
N ALA A 50 -13.56 -2.23 -10.81
CA ALA A 50 -12.83 -1.98 -9.58
C ALA A 50 -11.34 -2.28 -9.79
N TRP A 51 -10.53 -1.22 -9.82
CA TRP A 51 -9.08 -1.35 -9.81
C TRP A 51 -8.60 -1.43 -8.34
N THR A 52 -7.72 -2.37 -8.01
CA THR A 52 -7.12 -2.48 -6.67
C THR A 52 -5.60 -2.32 -6.73
N GLY A 53 -4.99 -1.88 -5.64
CA GLY A 53 -3.54 -1.74 -5.55
C GLY A 53 -2.79 -3.08 -5.63
N ASP A 54 -3.47 -4.23 -5.52
CA ASP A 54 -2.87 -5.53 -5.83
C ASP A 54 -2.47 -5.65 -7.30
N ILE A 55 -3.17 -4.95 -8.21
CA ILE A 55 -2.79 -4.87 -9.63
C ILE A 55 -1.43 -4.17 -9.73
N GLY A 56 -1.27 -2.99 -9.14
CA GLY A 56 0.01 -2.28 -9.17
C GLY A 56 1.14 -3.07 -8.52
N ARG A 57 0.87 -3.71 -7.37
CA ARG A 57 1.80 -4.64 -6.72
C ARG A 57 2.24 -5.76 -7.68
N SER A 58 1.30 -6.45 -8.32
CA SER A 58 1.60 -7.53 -9.27
C SER A 58 2.39 -7.02 -10.49
N CYS A 59 2.12 -5.78 -10.91
CA CYS A 59 2.82 -5.11 -12.00
C CYS A 59 4.17 -4.49 -11.60
N GLY A 60 4.65 -4.75 -10.37
CA GLY A 60 5.97 -4.30 -9.90
C GLY A 60 6.03 -2.83 -9.51
N GLN A 61 4.89 -2.20 -9.23
CA GLN A 61 4.84 -0.85 -8.69
C GLN A 61 5.22 -0.85 -7.20
N SER A 62 5.58 0.34 -6.69
CA SER A 62 5.72 0.56 -5.25
C SER A 62 4.41 0.24 -4.55
N TRP A 63 4.44 -0.59 -3.51
CA TRP A 63 3.22 -0.97 -2.78
C TRP A 63 3.42 -1.07 -1.27
N PHE A 64 2.32 -1.00 -0.52
CA PHE A 64 2.29 -1.22 0.93
C PHE A 64 1.00 -1.94 1.35
N GLU A 65 0.97 -2.51 2.55
CA GLU A 65 -0.28 -3.02 3.13
C GLU A 65 -1.24 -1.86 3.37
N SER A 66 -2.55 -2.12 3.27
CA SER A 66 -3.57 -1.07 3.42
C SER A 66 -4.69 -1.52 4.34
N GLN A 67 -5.14 -0.62 5.20
CA GLN A 67 -6.30 -0.87 6.05
C GLN A 67 -7.64 -0.64 5.34
N GLU A 68 -7.67 -0.21 4.08
CA GLU A 68 -8.94 0.09 3.40
C GLU A 68 -9.70 -1.19 3.04
N VAL A 69 -10.99 -1.24 3.39
CA VAL A 69 -11.88 -2.33 2.98
C VAL A 69 -12.38 -2.07 1.57
N ALA A 70 -12.12 -3.00 0.65
CA ALA A 70 -12.67 -2.94 -0.71
C ALA A 70 -13.92 -3.81 -0.89
N GLY A 71 -14.16 -4.79 0.01
CA GLY A 71 -15.31 -5.68 -0.08
C GLY A 71 -15.15 -6.94 0.76
N GLN A 72 -15.72 -8.04 0.28
CA GLN A 72 -15.62 -9.37 0.87
C GLN A 72 -15.21 -10.39 -0.20
N LEU A 73 -14.45 -11.40 0.22
CA LEU A 73 -14.14 -12.58 -0.61
C LEU A 73 -15.31 -13.56 -0.60
N GLU A 74 -15.26 -14.59 -1.46
CA GLU A 74 -16.33 -15.61 -1.59
C GLU A 74 -16.59 -16.37 -0.29
N ASP A 75 -15.58 -16.52 0.55
CA ASP A 75 -15.68 -17.16 1.87
C ASP A 75 -16.25 -16.23 2.97
N GLY A 76 -16.61 -14.99 2.61
CA GLY A 76 -17.14 -13.96 3.50
C GLY A 76 -16.08 -13.19 4.28
N SER A 77 -14.79 -13.50 4.10
CA SER A 77 -13.71 -12.74 4.73
C SER A 77 -13.61 -11.32 4.16
N VAL A 78 -13.22 -10.36 4.99
CA VAL A 78 -13.06 -8.96 4.58
C VAL A 78 -11.87 -8.85 3.64
N TYR A 79 -12.08 -8.28 2.46
CA TYR A 79 -11.03 -8.04 1.49
C TYR A 79 -10.45 -6.64 1.65
N ARG A 80 -9.14 -6.60 1.94
CA ARG A 80 -8.33 -5.39 2.00
C ARG A 80 -7.17 -5.53 1.02
N PRO A 81 -7.20 -4.83 -0.12
CA PRO A 81 -6.13 -4.92 -1.09
C PRO A 81 -4.87 -4.23 -0.57
N SER A 82 -3.73 -4.62 -1.12
CA SER A 82 -2.51 -3.80 -1.03
C SER A 82 -2.79 -2.41 -1.65
N CYS A 83 -2.07 -1.38 -1.23
CA CYS A 83 -2.11 -0.09 -1.91
C CYS A 83 -0.89 0.09 -2.83
N THR A 84 -1.06 0.84 -3.92
CA THR A 84 0.03 1.22 -4.84
C THR A 84 0.35 2.70 -4.72
N TRP A 85 1.64 3.03 -4.60
CA TRP A 85 2.10 4.40 -4.51
C TRP A 85 2.18 5.07 -5.88
N LEU A 86 1.64 6.29 -5.97
CA LEU A 86 1.91 7.26 -7.03
C LEU A 86 2.59 8.49 -6.44
N ASP A 87 3.49 9.14 -7.16
CA ASP A 87 4.22 10.34 -6.71
C ASP A 87 4.69 11.20 -7.89
N GLY A 88 4.24 12.46 -7.94
CA GLY A 88 4.42 13.37 -9.08
C GLY A 88 5.83 13.93 -9.26
N ASN A 89 6.52 14.24 -8.15
CA ASN A 89 7.84 14.87 -8.21
C ASN A 89 9.00 13.85 -8.21
N HIS A 90 8.71 12.57 -7.99
CA HIS A 90 9.70 11.48 -7.94
C HIS A 90 10.85 11.70 -6.95
N ASP A 91 10.69 12.56 -5.93
CA ASP A 91 11.77 12.90 -4.99
C ASP A 91 12.27 11.65 -4.22
N ASN A 92 11.51 10.55 -4.29
CA ASN A 92 11.78 9.27 -3.64
C ASN A 92 11.88 8.09 -4.61
N GLU A 93 12.14 8.38 -5.90
CA GLU A 93 12.28 7.37 -6.95
C GLU A 93 11.03 6.47 -7.14
N ILE A 94 9.86 6.86 -6.63
CA ILE A 94 8.59 6.17 -6.93
C ILE A 94 8.39 6.22 -8.45
N PRO A 95 8.02 5.09 -9.09
CA PRO A 95 8.24 4.94 -10.51
C PRO A 95 7.20 5.67 -11.35
N SER A 96 6.07 6.01 -10.74
CA SER A 96 4.86 6.40 -11.45
C SER A 96 4.18 7.56 -10.73
N ALA A 97 3.93 8.64 -11.44
CA ALA A 97 3.08 9.74 -10.99
C ALA A 97 1.61 9.52 -11.38
N ALA A 98 1.36 8.72 -12.41
CA ALA A 98 0.03 8.53 -12.96
C ALA A 98 -0.25 7.07 -13.30
N LEU A 99 -1.55 6.72 -13.31
CA LEU A 99 -2.04 5.46 -13.85
C LEU A 99 -3.26 5.71 -14.73
N LYS A 100 -3.47 4.84 -15.70
CA LYS A 100 -4.68 4.78 -16.52
C LYS A 100 -5.10 3.34 -16.69
N PHE A 101 -6.37 3.06 -16.43
CA PHE A 101 -6.88 1.69 -16.46
C PHE A 101 -8.18 1.58 -17.27
N SER A 102 -8.41 0.40 -17.85
CA SER A 102 -9.67 0.07 -18.53
C SER A 102 -10.73 -0.27 -17.49
N THR A 103 -11.84 0.47 -17.46
CA THR A 103 -12.93 0.24 -16.50
C THR A 103 -13.60 -1.11 -16.73
N TYR A 104 -13.81 -1.46 -18.00
CA TYR A 104 -14.45 -2.73 -18.38
C TYR A 104 -13.59 -3.95 -18.04
N SER A 105 -12.26 -3.84 -18.21
CA SER A 105 -11.35 -4.97 -17.94
C SER A 105 -11.36 -5.40 -16.48
N TYR A 106 -11.70 -4.50 -15.55
CA TYR A 106 -11.82 -4.83 -14.12
C TYR A 106 -13.29 -4.90 -13.67
N GLY A 107 -14.20 -5.23 -14.59
CA GLY A 107 -15.62 -5.49 -14.32
C GLY A 107 -15.90 -6.93 -13.86
N PRO A 108 -17.10 -7.19 -13.31
CA PRO A 108 -17.43 -8.43 -12.60
C PRO A 108 -17.48 -9.69 -13.48
N ASP A 109 -17.69 -9.54 -14.80
CA ASP A 109 -17.84 -10.67 -15.75
C ASP A 109 -16.57 -10.95 -16.57
N THR A 110 -15.43 -10.36 -16.20
CA THR A 110 -14.20 -10.55 -16.96
C THR A 110 -13.46 -11.82 -16.53
N SER A 111 -13.60 -12.88 -17.33
CA SER A 111 -12.77 -14.10 -17.27
C SER A 111 -11.28 -13.88 -17.58
N HIS A 112 -10.82 -12.63 -17.60
CA HIS A 112 -9.56 -12.21 -18.25
C HIS A 112 -8.60 -11.47 -17.34
N VAL A 113 -8.94 -11.28 -16.06
CA VAL A 113 -8.03 -10.63 -15.11
C VAL A 113 -7.87 -11.50 -13.87
N THR A 114 -7.10 -12.56 -14.02
CA THR A 114 -6.32 -13.04 -12.89
C THR A 114 -5.29 -11.95 -12.52
N LEU A 115 -4.85 -11.87 -11.26
CA LEU A 115 -3.77 -10.97 -10.81
C LEU A 115 -2.41 -11.28 -11.47
N ASP A 116 -2.40 -12.01 -12.59
CA ASP A 116 -1.25 -12.38 -13.38
C ASP A 116 -0.94 -11.33 -14.46
N ARG A 117 -0.22 -11.73 -15.51
CA ARG A 117 0.36 -10.81 -16.50
C ARG A 117 -0.71 -10.00 -17.25
N ASP A 118 -1.94 -10.49 -17.30
CA ASP A 118 -3.04 -9.88 -18.04
C ASP A 118 -3.65 -8.70 -17.25
N ALA A 119 -3.63 -8.74 -15.91
CA ALA A 119 -3.95 -7.57 -15.09
C ALA A 119 -3.03 -6.37 -15.39
N CYS A 120 -1.80 -6.60 -15.81
CA CYS A 120 -0.85 -5.54 -16.15
C CYS A 120 -0.99 -5.00 -17.57
N ALA A 121 -1.75 -5.66 -18.44
CA ALA A 121 -2.06 -5.15 -19.77
C ALA A 121 -3.12 -4.05 -19.72
N SER A 122 -4.10 -4.21 -18.82
CA SER A 122 -5.24 -3.30 -18.70
C SER A 122 -4.98 -2.07 -17.82
N THR A 123 -3.75 -1.90 -17.32
CA THR A 123 -3.30 -0.69 -16.60
C THR A 123 -1.97 -0.19 -17.15
N ILE A 124 -1.94 1.08 -17.55
CA ILE A 124 -0.70 1.81 -17.84
C ILE A 124 -0.31 2.59 -16.61
N PHE A 125 0.96 2.48 -16.21
CA PHE A 125 1.59 3.38 -15.25
C PHE A 125 2.55 4.31 -16.01
N ALA A 126 2.47 5.60 -15.74
CA ALA A 126 3.34 6.60 -16.33
C ALA A 126 4.22 7.25 -15.27
N ALA A 127 5.47 7.47 -15.65
CA ALA A 127 6.41 8.22 -14.83
C ALA A 127 5.91 9.64 -14.63
N ASP A 128 5.62 10.40 -15.69
CA ASP A 128 5.23 11.80 -15.53
C ASP A 128 3.78 12.01 -15.07
N GLU A 129 3.54 13.15 -14.43
CA GLU A 129 2.23 13.62 -13.95
C GLU A 129 1.28 14.04 -15.10
N LYS A 130 1.57 13.64 -16.34
CA LYS A 130 0.79 14.06 -17.51
C LYS A 130 -0.35 13.12 -17.80
N GLU A 131 -1.32 13.63 -18.53
CA GLU A 131 -2.38 12.80 -19.08
C GLU A 131 -1.80 11.68 -19.96
N ILE A 132 -2.13 10.44 -19.61
CA ILE A 132 -1.79 9.27 -20.40
C ILE A 132 -2.75 9.21 -21.60
N LYS A 133 -2.25 9.64 -22.76
CA LYS A 133 -3.03 9.66 -24.01
C LYS A 133 -3.29 8.26 -24.56
N ASP A 134 -2.36 7.34 -24.34
CA ASP A 134 -2.47 5.97 -24.81
C ASP A 134 -3.59 5.21 -24.10
N ALA A 135 -4.23 4.29 -24.80
CA ALA A 135 -5.16 3.34 -24.19
C ALA A 135 -4.37 2.13 -23.66
N PRO A 136 -4.69 1.60 -22.46
CA PRO A 136 -4.24 0.28 -22.06
C PRO A 136 -4.63 -0.75 -23.13
N THR A 137 -3.65 -1.49 -23.65
CA THR A 137 -3.85 -2.57 -24.63
C THR A 137 -3.10 -3.82 -24.15
N ASP A 138 -3.44 -5.00 -24.68
CA ASP A 138 -2.75 -6.27 -24.40
C ASP A 138 -1.22 -6.24 -24.61
N THR A 139 -0.70 -5.20 -25.25
CA THR A 139 0.73 -4.99 -25.51
C THR A 139 1.37 -3.89 -24.65
N SER A 140 0.59 -3.07 -23.94
CA SER A 140 1.12 -2.08 -23.00
C SER A 140 1.54 -2.80 -21.73
N MET A 141 2.65 -3.54 -21.80
CA MET A 141 3.29 -4.03 -20.59
C MET A 141 3.64 -2.82 -19.75
N ALA A 142 2.96 -2.68 -18.59
CA ALA A 142 3.41 -1.80 -17.52
C ALA A 142 4.91 -2.02 -17.38
N LYS A 143 5.71 -1.01 -17.73
CA LYS A 143 7.17 -1.14 -17.68
C LYS A 143 7.51 -1.46 -16.23
N ARG A 144 7.96 -2.69 -15.99
CA ARG A 144 8.53 -3.08 -14.70
C ARG A 144 9.63 -2.08 -14.43
N SER A 145 9.47 -1.30 -13.38
CA SER A 145 10.47 -0.30 -13.06
C SER A 145 11.73 -1.04 -12.60
N ASN A 146 12.90 -0.61 -13.07
CA ASN A 146 14.20 -1.14 -12.63
C ASN A 146 14.55 -0.49 -11.30
N LEU A 147 13.91 -0.98 -10.24
CA LEU A 147 13.90 -0.31 -8.95
C LEU A 147 15.13 -0.66 -8.15
N GLN A 148 16.07 0.27 -8.08
CA GLN A 148 17.04 0.29 -7.00
C GLN A 148 16.30 0.52 -5.67
N ARG A 149 16.94 0.14 -4.55
CA ARG A 149 16.39 0.39 -3.20
C ARG A 149 16.20 1.90 -3.03
N ARG A 150 14.93 2.32 -3.03
CA ARG A 150 14.54 3.73 -3.02
C ARG A 150 14.70 4.34 -1.64
N ALA A 151 15.04 5.62 -1.58
CA ALA A 151 14.98 6.39 -0.35
C ALA A 151 13.53 6.42 0.20
N ARG A 152 13.38 6.45 1.51
CA ARG A 152 12.07 6.64 2.17
C ARG A 152 11.89 8.10 2.52
N LEU A 153 10.62 8.53 2.53
CA LEU A 153 10.24 9.85 3.04
C LEU A 153 10.47 9.95 4.55
N SER A 154 10.84 11.13 5.05
CA SER A 154 11.06 11.37 6.50
C SER A 154 9.88 10.88 7.35
N TRP A 155 8.64 11.17 6.92
CA TRP A 155 7.46 10.75 7.66
C TRP A 155 7.32 9.23 7.74
N MET A 156 7.81 8.48 6.74
CA MET A 156 7.82 7.02 6.78
C MET A 156 8.87 6.49 7.75
N GLU A 157 10.00 7.18 7.87
CA GLU A 157 11.06 6.79 8.80
C GLU A 157 10.64 6.97 10.25
N GLN A 158 9.83 8.00 10.50
CA GLN A 158 9.31 8.38 11.80
C GLN A 158 7.99 7.66 12.16
N LYS A 159 7.44 6.83 11.26
CA LYS A 159 6.16 6.15 11.46
C LYS A 159 6.30 4.64 11.61
N LEU A 160 5.56 4.10 12.56
CA LEU A 160 5.35 2.66 12.74
C LEU A 160 3.87 2.33 12.49
N VAL A 161 3.63 1.26 11.75
CA VAL A 161 2.30 0.65 11.61
C VAL A 161 2.29 -0.68 12.35
N ILE A 162 1.37 -0.86 13.27
CA ILE A 162 1.12 -2.12 13.99
C ILE A 162 -0.22 -2.65 13.50
N SER A 163 -0.20 -3.74 12.73
CA SER A 163 -1.41 -4.30 12.15
C SER A 163 -1.84 -5.59 12.83
N ASN A 164 -3.07 -5.56 13.35
CA ASN A 164 -3.77 -6.73 13.88
C ASN A 164 -4.65 -7.41 12.83
N ILE A 165 -4.54 -7.01 11.55
CA ILE A 165 -5.32 -7.57 10.44
C ILE A 165 -4.64 -8.88 10.00
N PRO A 166 -5.34 -10.04 10.03
CA PRO A 166 -4.72 -11.32 9.73
C PRO A 166 -4.18 -11.47 8.30
N SER A 167 -4.73 -10.76 7.33
CA SER A 167 -4.27 -10.84 5.93
C SER A 167 -2.94 -10.12 5.68
N HIS A 168 -2.50 -9.23 6.57
CA HIS A 168 -1.25 -8.48 6.42
C HIS A 168 -0.03 -9.27 6.88
N SER A 169 1.12 -9.03 6.24
CA SER A 169 2.36 -9.72 6.61
C SER A 169 3.59 -8.81 6.54
N ALA A 170 4.22 -8.59 7.69
CA ALA A 170 5.49 -7.89 7.80
C ALA A 170 6.60 -8.66 7.07
N THR A 171 6.53 -10.00 7.09
CA THR A 171 7.46 -10.87 6.36
C THR A 171 7.36 -10.64 4.85
N ASN A 172 6.14 -10.54 4.32
CA ASN A 172 5.90 -10.28 2.89
C ASN A 172 6.43 -8.90 2.49
N LEU A 173 6.16 -7.88 3.31
CA LEU A 173 6.72 -6.54 3.11
C LEU A 173 8.26 -6.55 3.12
N CYS A 174 8.90 -7.23 4.06
CA CYS A 174 10.37 -7.25 4.14
C CYS A 174 11.03 -8.01 2.99
N ASN A 175 10.41 -9.11 2.52
CA ASN A 175 10.97 -9.92 1.44
C ASN A 175 10.64 -9.38 0.04
N SER A 176 9.72 -8.42 -0.07
CA SER A 176 9.34 -7.82 -1.35
C SER A 176 10.31 -6.69 -1.73
N GLU A 177 10.87 -6.82 -2.94
CA GLU A 177 11.74 -5.80 -3.55
C GLU A 177 10.99 -4.50 -3.85
N THR A 178 9.70 -4.60 -4.17
CA THR A 178 8.87 -3.46 -4.61
C THR A 178 8.02 -2.87 -3.50
N SER A 179 8.00 -3.46 -2.30
CA SER A 179 7.26 -2.86 -1.18
C SER A 179 8.01 -1.64 -0.64
N TRP A 180 7.27 -0.59 -0.29
CA TRP A 180 7.82 0.69 0.13
C TRP A 180 6.85 1.36 1.10
N GLY A 181 7.33 1.84 2.25
CA GLY A 181 6.47 2.40 3.27
C GLY A 181 7.14 2.54 4.65
N PRO A 182 6.36 2.95 5.66
CA PRO A 182 6.76 2.96 7.07
C PRO A 182 7.16 1.59 7.58
N ASP A 183 7.83 1.54 8.73
CA ASP A 183 8.08 0.27 9.42
C ASP A 183 6.76 -0.41 9.81
N PHE A 184 6.73 -1.73 9.78
CA PHE A 184 5.48 -2.49 9.88
C PHE A 184 5.61 -3.70 10.80
N ALA A 185 4.76 -3.79 11.80
CA ALA A 185 4.60 -4.98 12.65
C ALA A 185 3.27 -5.66 12.35
N ASP A 186 3.28 -6.99 12.25
CA ASP A 186 2.09 -7.80 11.98
C ASP A 186 1.57 -8.55 13.21
N SER A 187 0.36 -9.08 13.09
CA SER A 187 -0.31 -9.91 14.11
C SER A 187 0.40 -11.23 14.37
N TYR A 188 1.29 -11.65 13.47
CA TYR A 188 2.13 -12.85 13.60
C TYR A 188 3.37 -12.62 14.46
N GLY A 189 3.52 -11.41 15.03
CA GLY A 189 4.60 -11.06 15.93
C GLY A 189 5.93 -10.85 15.20
N MET A 190 5.88 -10.35 13.96
CA MET A 190 7.05 -9.96 13.20
C MET A 190 7.08 -8.44 13.03
N LEU A 191 8.28 -7.86 13.02
CA LEU A 191 8.53 -6.45 12.71
C LEU A 191 9.44 -6.36 11.49
N CYS A 192 8.99 -5.66 10.47
CA CYS A 192 9.79 -5.32 9.32
C CYS A 192 10.34 -3.89 9.46
N ASP A 193 11.67 -3.79 9.59
CA ASP A 193 12.37 -2.54 9.35
C ASP A 193 12.42 -2.30 7.83
N MET A 194 11.51 -1.46 7.34
CA MET A 194 11.35 -1.23 5.90
C MET A 194 12.51 -0.45 5.28
N GLY A 195 13.28 0.28 6.09
CA GLY A 195 14.47 1.00 5.62
C GLY A 195 15.62 0.06 5.29
N THR A 196 15.83 -0.96 6.12
CA THR A 196 16.90 -1.95 5.91
C THR A 196 16.43 -3.26 5.29
N LYS A 197 15.11 -3.46 5.17
CA LYS A 197 14.47 -4.75 4.84
C LYS A 197 14.86 -5.87 5.80
N THR A 198 15.11 -5.53 7.06
CA THR A 198 15.45 -6.51 8.10
C THR A 198 14.19 -6.92 8.85
N LEU A 199 13.97 -8.24 8.90
CA LEU A 199 12.88 -8.83 9.65
C LEU A 199 13.33 -9.17 11.06
N TYR A 200 12.60 -8.70 12.05
CA TYR A 200 12.81 -8.97 13.47
C TYR A 200 11.64 -9.75 14.05
N THR A 201 11.92 -10.69 14.95
CA THR A 201 10.90 -11.37 15.74
C THR A 201 10.54 -10.51 16.95
N LEU A 202 9.25 -10.32 17.22
CA LEU A 202 8.80 -9.66 18.45
C LEU A 202 8.94 -10.60 19.63
N CYS A 203 9.36 -10.06 20.79
CA CYS A 203 9.51 -10.87 22.00
C CYS A 203 8.16 -11.42 22.53
N SER A 204 7.04 -10.82 22.14
CA SER A 204 5.70 -11.34 22.42
C SER A 204 5.40 -12.66 21.70
N LYS A 205 6.06 -12.91 20.56
CA LYS A 205 5.98 -14.17 19.82
C LYS A 205 6.95 -15.18 20.39
N GLU A 206 8.22 -14.81 20.46
CA GLU A 206 9.30 -15.71 20.88
C GLU A 206 10.39 -14.94 21.62
N GLN A 207 10.74 -15.42 22.80
CA GLN A 207 11.77 -14.83 23.66
C GLN A 207 13.16 -15.36 23.26
N ILE A 208 13.68 -14.84 22.15
CA ILE A 208 15.00 -15.17 21.62
C ILE A 208 15.98 -13.99 21.73
N ASP A 209 17.27 -14.28 21.66
CA ASP A 209 18.28 -13.22 21.57
C ASP A 209 18.06 -12.38 20.30
N GLY A 210 18.02 -11.06 20.44
CA GLY A 210 17.73 -10.14 19.34
C GLY A 210 16.25 -9.87 19.08
N CYS A 211 15.32 -10.45 19.84
CA CYS A 211 13.90 -10.14 19.72
C CYS A 211 13.62 -8.66 20.05
N VAL A 212 12.51 -8.12 19.52
CA VAL A 212 12.15 -6.72 19.67
C VAL A 212 10.90 -6.57 20.53
N ASN A 213 10.94 -5.67 21.51
CA ASN A 213 9.77 -5.15 22.20
C ASN A 213 9.42 -3.77 21.65
N ILE A 214 8.13 -3.53 21.41
CA ILE A 214 7.63 -2.22 21.01
C ILE A 214 6.92 -1.62 22.23
N SER A 215 7.44 -0.50 22.74
CA SER A 215 6.78 0.27 23.79
C SER A 215 6.10 1.49 23.17
N THR A 216 4.77 1.51 23.24
CA THR A 216 3.95 2.65 22.81
C THR A 216 3.74 3.59 23.99
N GLU A 217 4.14 4.86 23.86
CA GLU A 217 3.83 5.90 24.84
C GLU A 217 2.72 6.80 24.29
N GLN A 218 1.55 6.74 24.90
CA GLN A 218 0.48 7.71 24.64
C GLN A 218 0.73 8.96 25.48
N TYR A 219 1.03 10.08 24.81
CA TYR A 219 1.16 11.35 25.49
C TYR A 219 -0.22 11.81 25.97
N ARG A 220 -0.40 12.08 27.27
CA ARG A 220 -1.64 12.62 27.83
C ARG A 220 -1.99 13.92 27.07
N ASN A 221 -3.09 13.90 26.32
CA ASN A 221 -3.62 14.98 25.47
C ASN A 221 -3.03 15.13 24.04
N SER A 222 -2.32 14.13 23.51
CA SER A 222 -1.91 14.07 22.10
C SER A 222 -2.69 12.99 21.35
N THR A 223 -3.13 13.26 20.12
CA THR A 223 -3.62 12.24 19.18
C THR A 223 -2.49 11.39 18.60
N ASN A 224 -1.23 11.86 18.68
CA ASN A 224 -0.06 11.12 18.22
C ASN A 224 0.46 10.20 19.32
N THR A 225 0.60 8.91 18.99
CA THR A 225 1.22 7.89 19.84
C THR A 225 2.66 7.66 19.37
N ALA A 226 3.63 7.98 20.21
CA ALA A 226 5.03 7.67 19.92
C ALA A 226 5.33 6.22 20.29
N SER A 227 6.31 5.61 19.63
CA SER A 227 6.77 4.26 19.95
C SER A 227 8.28 4.15 19.95
N VAL A 228 8.81 3.26 20.77
CA VAL A 228 10.22 2.88 20.77
C VAL A 228 10.34 1.38 20.56
N ALA A 229 11.14 0.97 19.58
CA ALA A 229 11.52 -0.42 19.39
C ALA A 229 12.82 -0.70 20.13
N MET A 230 12.74 -1.59 21.12
CA MET A 230 13.84 -2.01 21.96
C MET A 230 14.25 -3.44 21.61
N GLN A 231 15.49 -3.62 21.16
CA GLN A 231 16.05 -4.95 20.93
C GLN A 231 16.58 -5.52 22.24
N GLN A 232 16.21 -6.76 22.54
CA GLN A 232 16.75 -7.50 23.69
C GLN A 232 18.02 -8.25 23.29
N ARG A 233 19.05 -8.17 24.13
CA ARG A 233 20.29 -8.94 23.98
C ARG A 233 20.71 -9.58 25.30
N SER A 234 21.19 -10.80 25.23
CA SER A 234 21.67 -11.57 26.38
C SER A 234 23.19 -11.42 26.52
N ILE A 235 23.63 -10.67 27.54
CA ILE A 235 25.05 -10.47 27.86
C ILE A 235 25.35 -11.07 29.22
N ALA A 236 26.20 -12.11 29.25
CA ALA A 236 26.73 -12.72 30.48
C ALA A 236 25.65 -12.98 31.56
N LYS A 237 24.57 -13.69 31.19
CA LYS A 237 23.39 -14.03 32.01
C LYS A 237 22.44 -12.87 32.36
N ARG A 238 22.62 -11.68 31.77
CA ARG A 238 21.69 -10.56 31.91
C ARG A 238 21.04 -10.25 30.57
N THR A 239 19.75 -9.92 30.60
CA THR A 239 19.05 -9.38 29.44
C THR A 239 19.14 -7.87 29.47
N VAL A 240 19.62 -7.28 28.37
CA VAL A 240 19.72 -5.83 28.17
C VAL A 240 18.77 -5.45 27.05
N SER A 241 17.92 -4.44 27.29
CA SER A 241 17.06 -3.86 26.26
C SER A 241 17.70 -2.56 25.76
N THR A 242 17.93 -2.43 24.46
CA THR A 242 18.50 -1.23 23.85
C THR A 242 17.55 -0.70 22.79
N ALA A 243 17.19 0.59 22.87
CA ALA A 243 16.42 1.25 21.84
C ALA A 243 17.25 1.29 20.54
N PHE A 244 16.72 0.73 19.46
CA PHE A 244 17.36 0.80 18.14
C PHE A 244 16.54 1.63 17.15
N LYS A 245 15.25 1.86 17.42
CA LYS A 245 14.40 2.71 16.59
C LYS A 245 13.37 3.45 17.42
N THR A 246 13.08 4.69 17.03
CA THR A 246 12.10 5.57 17.66
C THR A 246 11.16 6.11 16.60
N TYR A 247 9.87 6.13 16.90
CA TYR A 247 8.82 6.57 16.00
C TYR A 247 8.04 7.71 16.66
N GLU A 248 7.87 8.79 15.92
CA GLU A 248 7.08 9.95 16.34
C GLU A 248 5.58 9.65 16.21
N GLN A 249 5.21 8.77 15.27
CA GLN A 249 3.83 8.38 15.04
C GLN A 249 3.67 6.87 14.94
N THR A 250 2.66 6.34 15.62
CA THR A 250 2.27 4.93 15.55
C THR A 250 0.82 4.84 15.15
N SER A 251 0.53 4.05 14.12
CA SER A 251 -0.82 3.71 13.70
C SER A 251 -1.09 2.26 14.07
N VAL A 252 -2.24 1.99 14.69
CA VAL A 252 -2.70 0.63 14.99
C VAL A 252 -3.86 0.30 14.06
N TRP A 253 -3.70 -0.71 13.22
CA TRP A 253 -4.71 -1.17 12.28
C TRP A 253 -5.39 -2.43 12.80
N GLY A 254 -6.69 -2.56 12.62
CA GLY A 254 -7.47 -3.71 13.04
C GLY A 254 -8.92 -3.57 12.60
N ASP A 255 -9.72 -4.63 12.77
CA ASP A 255 -11.12 -4.62 12.32
C ASP A 255 -12.05 -3.74 13.16
N ASN A 256 -11.59 -3.23 14.31
CA ASN A 256 -12.36 -2.41 15.25
C ASN A 256 -11.97 -0.94 15.28
N ASN A 257 -11.12 -0.48 14.34
CA ASN A 257 -10.62 0.90 14.30
C ASN A 257 -11.14 1.65 13.08
#